data_AF-A0A842VBW0-F1
#
_entry.id   AF-A0A842VBW0-F1
#
_cell.length_a   1.000
_cell.length_b   1.000
_cell.length_c   1.000
_cell.angle_alpha   90.00
_cell.angle_beta   90.00
_cell.angle_gamma   90.00
#
_symmetry.space_group_name_H-M   'P 1'
#
loop_
_entity.id
_entity.type
_entity.pdbx_description
1 polymer ?
#
loop_
_entity_poly.entity_id
_entity_poly.type
_entity_poly.pdbx_seq_one_letter_code
_entity_poly.pdbx_strand_id
1 'polypeptide(L)'
;MIIVNEKKNSNQIEKEDELFIPPIPPPNKKSQIQFDETELSKEQLESVKQLDLNKYHPILVKCEQCNKNKVIPIPIKKVQNIDSREILIAYLHQNKETHEIHCIIFEIDHQFNVYFPKATDVLMNLSSLNDAEKLEKANYKIRTIFVLCDICRKTLQIQVPEKIQKRIKESHLPKIPLCYIHTDEKGNEPHCLVVFIDKNYGDRNRRLADILIFE
;
A
#
# COMPACT_ATOMS: atom_id res chain seq x y z
N MET A 1 67.14 -56.05 18.27
CA MET A 1 66.71 -56.03 16.86
C MET A 1 66.05 -54.68 16.60
N ILE A 2 66.56 -53.95 15.62
CA ILE A 2 66.15 -52.62 15.11
C ILE A 2 64.78 -52.83 14.37
N ILE A 3 63.76 -51.97 14.30
CA ILE A 3 63.59 -50.66 13.61
C ILE A 3 62.18 -50.10 13.98
N VAL A 4 62.03 -48.90 14.57
CA VAL A 4 61.80 -47.51 14.04
C VAL A 4 60.42 -47.23 13.39
N ASN A 5 59.75 -46.17 13.90
CA ASN A 5 58.94 -45.11 13.24
C ASN A 5 57.63 -44.82 14.01
N GLU A 6 57.12 -43.59 14.20
CA GLU A 6 57.55 -42.21 13.97
C GLU A 6 56.56 -41.31 14.74
N LYS A 7 56.99 -40.11 15.14
CA LYS A 7 56.16 -39.06 15.78
C LYS A 7 55.00 -38.62 14.87
N LYS A 8 53.90 -38.13 15.46
CA LYS A 8 53.26 -36.89 15.01
C LYS A 8 52.33 -36.24 16.05
N ASN A 9 52.74 -35.04 16.47
CA ASN A 9 51.85 -33.96 16.92
C ASN A 9 50.91 -33.58 15.77
N SER A 10 49.66 -33.27 16.10
CA SER A 10 48.86 -32.34 15.28
C SER A 10 47.90 -31.57 16.17
N ASN A 11 48.25 -30.30 16.39
CA ASN A 11 47.35 -29.24 16.84
C ASN A 11 46.07 -29.25 15.99
N GLN A 12 44.93 -29.44 16.63
CA GLN A 12 43.64 -29.10 16.03
C GLN A 12 43.41 -27.60 16.24
N ILE A 13 43.55 -26.84 15.17
CA ILE A 13 43.06 -25.46 15.08
C ILE A 13 41.60 -25.57 14.64
N GLU A 14 40.67 -25.19 15.51
CA GLU A 14 39.27 -24.99 15.16
C GLU A 14 39.19 -23.86 14.13
N LYS A 15 38.68 -24.18 12.94
CA LYS A 15 38.31 -23.17 11.95
C LYS A 15 36.95 -22.61 12.35
N GLU A 16 36.92 -21.34 12.74
CA GLU A 16 35.70 -20.57 12.82
C GLU A 16 35.10 -20.47 11.41
N ASP A 17 33.93 -21.06 11.21
CA ASP A 17 33.14 -20.83 10.01
C ASP A 17 32.72 -19.36 10.00
N GLU A 18 33.42 -18.55 9.20
CA GLU A 18 33.03 -17.18 8.88
C GLU A 18 31.64 -17.20 8.24
N LEU A 19 30.62 -16.87 9.05
CA LEU A 19 29.26 -16.67 8.58
C LEU A 19 29.27 -15.54 7.53
N PHE A 20 29.21 -15.92 6.26
CA PHE A 20 29.14 -15.00 5.14
C PHE A 20 27.83 -14.21 5.22
N ILE A 21 27.90 -12.99 5.75
CA ILE A 21 26.78 -12.04 5.67
C ILE A 21 26.80 -11.50 4.24
N PRO A 22 25.75 -11.74 3.43
CA PRO A 22 25.69 -11.18 2.10
C PRO A 22 25.74 -9.64 2.19
N PRO A 23 26.36 -8.96 1.20
CA PRO A 23 26.42 -7.51 1.20
C PRO A 23 25.02 -6.93 1.26
N ILE A 24 24.82 -5.97 2.18
CA ILE A 24 23.57 -5.24 2.31
C ILE A 24 23.26 -4.61 0.95
N PRO A 25 22.09 -4.88 0.33
CA PRO A 25 21.74 -4.27 -0.93
C PRO A 25 21.77 -2.75 -0.78
N PRO A 26 22.23 -2.00 -1.79
CA PRO A 26 22.26 -0.55 -1.72
C PRO A 26 20.85 -0.03 -1.42
N PRO A 27 20.71 1.00 -0.57
CA PRO A 27 19.40 1.56 -0.24
C PRO A 27 18.68 1.91 -1.54
N ASN A 28 17.42 1.48 -1.66
CA ASN A 28 16.58 1.82 -2.81
C ASN A 28 16.69 3.32 -3.07
N LYS A 29 16.98 3.70 -4.32
CA LYS A 29 17.14 5.11 -4.71
C LYS A 29 15.93 5.86 -4.18
N LYS A 30 16.17 6.82 -3.28
CA LYS A 30 15.17 7.74 -2.78
C LYS A 30 14.61 8.47 -3.99
N SER A 31 13.39 8.16 -4.42
CA SER A 31 12.66 9.03 -5.34
C SER A 31 12.25 10.26 -4.54
N GLN A 32 13.19 11.19 -4.35
CA GLN A 32 12.81 12.56 -4.02
C GLN A 32 12.09 13.10 -5.25
N ILE A 33 10.77 13.18 -5.19
CA ILE A 33 10.01 13.98 -6.13
C ILE A 33 10.31 15.43 -5.73
N GLN A 34 11.35 16.01 -6.32
CA GLN A 34 11.65 17.43 -6.13
C GLN A 34 10.60 18.26 -6.89
N PHE A 35 10.11 19.30 -6.23
CA PHE A 35 9.15 20.25 -6.77
C PHE A 35 9.85 21.26 -7.67
N ASP A 36 10.01 20.93 -8.96
CA ASP A 36 10.30 21.95 -9.96
C ASP A 36 8.98 22.44 -10.56
N GLU A 37 8.61 23.70 -10.26
CA GLU A 37 7.38 24.35 -10.77
C GLU A 37 7.26 24.32 -12.30
N THR A 38 8.38 24.15 -13.01
CA THR A 38 8.48 24.08 -14.47
C THR A 38 7.89 22.81 -15.09
N GLU A 39 7.71 21.72 -14.34
CA GLU A 39 7.21 20.44 -14.86
C GLU A 39 5.71 20.20 -14.61
N LEU A 40 5.04 21.11 -13.91
CA LEU A 40 3.64 20.96 -13.53
C LEU A 40 2.67 21.41 -14.61
N SER A 41 1.59 20.65 -14.81
CA SER A 41 0.47 21.08 -15.64
C SER A 41 -0.25 22.27 -15.02
N LYS A 42 -0.95 23.08 -15.84
CA LYS A 42 -1.72 24.23 -15.35
C LYS A 42 -2.74 23.84 -14.27
N GLU A 43 -3.42 22.71 -14.45
CA GLU A 43 -4.40 22.18 -13.49
C GLU A 43 -3.74 21.82 -12.14
N GLN A 44 -2.50 21.30 -12.17
CA GLN A 44 -1.76 20.96 -10.97
C GLN A 44 -1.28 22.19 -10.21
N LEU A 45 -0.79 23.20 -10.93
CA LEU A 45 -0.40 24.48 -10.34
C LEU A 45 -1.60 25.18 -9.69
N GLU A 46 -2.76 25.18 -10.34
CA GLU A 46 -3.99 25.72 -9.77
C GLU A 46 -4.41 24.98 -8.50
N SER A 47 -4.34 23.65 -8.52
CA SER A 47 -4.64 22.81 -7.35
C SER A 47 -3.70 23.15 -6.18
N VAL A 48 -2.39 23.29 -6.42
CA VAL A 48 -1.41 23.66 -5.38
C VAL A 48 -1.66 25.07 -4.85
N LYS A 49 -1.97 26.04 -5.73
CA LYS A 49 -2.25 27.43 -5.32
C LYS A 49 -3.49 27.57 -4.44
N GLN A 50 -4.46 26.67 -4.58
CA GLN A 50 -5.66 26.64 -3.74
C GLN A 50 -5.41 26.04 -2.35
N LEU A 51 -4.28 25.36 -2.13
CA LEU A 51 -3.95 24.75 -0.85
C LEU A 51 -3.36 25.75 0.13
N ASP A 52 -3.82 25.66 1.39
CA ASP A 52 -3.17 26.33 2.51
C ASP A 52 -1.87 25.58 2.86
N LEU A 53 -0.74 26.06 2.35
CA LEU A 53 0.58 25.44 2.51
C LEU A 53 1.07 25.41 3.96
N ASN A 54 0.43 26.15 4.88
CA ASN A 54 0.72 26.05 6.32
C ASN A 54 0.03 24.83 6.96
N LYS A 55 -1.01 24.30 6.31
CA LYS A 55 -1.79 23.14 6.79
C LYS A 55 -1.48 21.87 6.02
N TYR A 56 -1.17 22.01 4.73
CA TYR A 56 -1.00 20.88 3.82
C TYR A 56 0.34 20.92 3.11
N HIS A 57 1.00 19.78 3.03
CA HIS A 57 2.13 19.55 2.16
C HIS A 57 1.62 18.88 0.88
N PRO A 58 1.64 19.55 -0.29
CA PRO A 58 1.25 18.90 -1.53
C PRO A 58 2.25 17.80 -1.88
N ILE A 59 1.77 16.68 -2.41
CA ILE A 59 2.60 15.61 -2.99
C ILE A 59 2.05 15.25 -4.36
N LEU A 60 2.91 15.07 -5.35
CA LEU A 60 2.52 14.60 -6.68
C LEU A 60 2.71 13.09 -6.78
N VAL A 61 1.65 12.37 -7.08
CA VAL A 61 1.73 10.92 -7.30
C VAL A 61 1.01 10.53 -8.57
N LYS A 62 1.65 9.69 -9.39
CA LYS A 62 1.04 9.14 -10.59
C LYS A 62 -0.01 8.09 -10.22
N CYS A 63 -1.25 8.30 -10.63
CA CYS A 63 -2.23 7.22 -10.67
C CYS A 63 -1.98 6.36 -11.91
N GLU A 64 -1.53 5.12 -11.73
CA GLU A 64 -1.23 4.19 -12.82
C GLU A 64 -2.48 3.82 -13.63
N GLN A 65 -3.65 3.78 -12.99
CA GLN A 65 -4.93 3.45 -13.64
C GLN A 65 -5.45 4.61 -14.51
N CYS A 66 -5.26 5.86 -14.07
CA CYS A 66 -5.63 7.03 -14.87
C CYS A 66 -4.52 7.49 -15.83
N ASN A 67 -3.30 6.99 -15.63
CA ASN A 67 -2.08 7.49 -16.27
C ASN A 67 -1.88 9.02 -16.12
N LYS A 68 -2.31 9.59 -14.99
CA LYS A 68 -2.24 11.04 -14.68
C LYS A 68 -1.64 11.26 -13.30
N ASN A 69 -0.89 12.36 -13.15
CA ASN A 69 -0.31 12.79 -11.87
C ASN A 69 -1.37 13.53 -11.05
N LYS A 70 -1.56 13.11 -9.80
CA LYS A 70 -2.51 13.68 -8.82
C LYS A 70 -1.76 14.54 -7.80
N VAL A 71 -2.33 15.70 -7.47
CA VAL A 71 -1.88 16.54 -6.36
C VAL A 71 -2.60 16.10 -5.10
N ILE A 72 -1.87 15.57 -4.15
CA ILE A 72 -2.41 15.01 -2.91
C ILE A 72 -2.07 15.95 -1.74
N PRO A 73 -3.06 16.57 -1.08
CA PRO A 73 -2.82 17.50 0.02
C PRO A 73 -2.61 16.75 1.35
N ILE A 74 -1.36 16.53 1.75
CA ILE A 74 -1.05 15.78 2.98
C ILE A 74 -1.16 16.69 4.21
N PRO A 75 -1.99 16.36 5.20
CA PRO A 75 -2.17 17.19 6.40
C PRO A 75 -0.94 17.16 7.31
N ILE A 76 -0.22 18.28 7.41
CA ILE A 76 1.07 18.39 8.11
C ILE A 76 0.96 17.98 9.57
N LYS A 77 -0.04 18.52 10.28
CA LYS A 77 -0.23 18.24 11.71
C LYS A 77 -0.55 16.78 12.00
N LYS A 78 -1.31 16.10 11.12
CA LYS A 78 -1.62 14.68 11.31
C LYS A 78 -0.35 13.84 11.18
N VAL A 79 0.48 14.12 10.16
CA VAL A 79 1.76 13.43 9.94
C VAL A 79 2.70 13.62 11.14
N GLN A 80 2.77 14.82 11.70
CA GLN A 80 3.64 15.11 12.85
C GLN A 80 3.18 14.47 14.16
N ASN A 81 1.90 14.09 14.28
CA ASN A 81 1.32 13.52 15.49
C ASN A 81 1.31 11.98 15.50
N ILE A 82 1.72 11.33 14.42
CA ILE A 82 1.76 9.87 14.32
C ILE A 82 3.14 9.39 14.78
N ASP A 83 3.23 8.43 15.68
CA ASP A 83 4.53 7.97 16.21
C ASP A 83 5.29 7.05 15.22
N SER A 84 4.59 6.50 14.24
CA SER A 84 5.16 5.58 13.24
C SER A 84 6.15 6.31 12.33
N ARG A 85 7.34 5.72 12.15
CA ARG A 85 8.37 6.23 11.22
C ARG A 85 7.88 6.34 9.78
N GLU A 86 7.08 5.36 9.36
CA GLU A 86 6.49 5.27 8.02
C GLU A 86 4.97 5.33 8.16
N ILE A 87 4.36 6.32 7.51
CA ILE A 87 2.94 6.66 7.63
C ILE A 87 2.26 6.26 6.34
N LEU A 88 1.32 5.32 6.40
CA LEU A 88 0.56 4.86 5.24
C LEU A 88 -0.55 5.84 4.92
N ILE A 89 -0.46 6.41 3.72
CA ILE A 89 -1.48 7.27 3.15
C ILE A 89 -2.32 6.44 2.18
N ALA A 90 -3.64 6.56 2.30
CA ALA A 90 -4.59 6.12 1.30
C ALA A 90 -5.31 7.35 0.74
N TYR A 91 -5.06 7.65 -0.54
CA TYR A 91 -5.71 8.75 -1.25
C TYR A 91 -6.73 8.20 -2.22
N LEU A 92 -8.00 8.55 -2.03
CA LEU A 92 -9.10 8.18 -2.90
C LEU A 92 -9.40 9.29 -3.88
N HIS A 93 -9.64 8.89 -5.12
CA HIS A 93 -10.02 9.83 -6.15
C HIS A 93 -10.93 9.16 -7.17
N GLN A 94 -11.81 9.93 -7.81
CA GLN A 94 -12.67 9.41 -8.88
C GLN A 94 -12.01 9.68 -10.24
N ASN A 95 -12.01 8.69 -11.12
CA ASN A 95 -11.66 8.90 -12.51
C ASN A 95 -12.84 9.58 -13.22
N LYS A 96 -12.64 10.81 -13.70
CA LYS A 96 -13.68 11.61 -14.38
C LYS A 96 -14.20 10.95 -15.68
N GLU A 97 -13.40 10.10 -16.32
CA GLU A 97 -13.75 9.45 -17.59
C GLU A 97 -14.52 8.15 -17.38
N THR A 98 -14.09 7.32 -16.43
CA THR A 98 -14.69 5.99 -16.20
C THR A 98 -15.66 5.95 -15.03
N HIS A 99 -15.74 7.02 -14.23
CA HIS A 99 -16.44 7.08 -12.95
C HIS A 99 -15.96 6.07 -11.91
N GLU A 100 -14.87 5.35 -12.17
CA GLU A 100 -14.26 4.39 -11.25
C GLU A 100 -13.52 5.12 -10.12
N ILE A 101 -13.61 4.56 -8.92
CA ILE A 101 -12.90 5.09 -7.75
C ILE A 101 -11.58 4.33 -7.63
N HIS A 102 -10.48 5.08 -7.62
CA HIS A 102 -9.14 4.54 -7.45
C HIS A 102 -8.59 4.96 -6.09
N CYS A 103 -7.73 4.13 -5.52
CA CYS A 103 -6.96 4.51 -4.36
C CYS A 103 -5.48 4.46 -4.70
N ILE A 104 -4.75 5.51 -4.37
CA ILE A 104 -3.30 5.52 -4.38
C ILE A 104 -2.85 5.27 -2.94
N ILE A 105 -2.14 4.16 -2.74
CA ILE A 105 -1.47 3.84 -1.48
C ILE A 105 0.00 4.18 -1.59
N PHE A 106 0.55 4.80 -0.56
CA PHE A 106 1.97 5.10 -0.46
C PHE A 106 2.32 5.34 1.00
N GLU A 107 3.60 5.19 1.32
CA GLU A 107 4.11 5.51 2.65
C GLU A 107 4.89 6.81 2.58
N ILE A 108 4.83 7.59 3.66
CA ILE A 108 5.66 8.79 3.82
C ILE A 108 6.41 8.76 5.14
N ASP A 109 7.55 9.45 5.21
CA ASP A 109 8.17 9.80 6.50
C ASP A 109 7.69 11.17 7.00
N HIS A 110 8.17 11.57 8.19
CA HIS A 110 7.91 12.90 8.76
C HIS A 110 8.46 14.07 7.95
N GLN A 111 9.30 13.81 6.95
CA GLN A 111 9.83 14.79 6.00
C GLN A 111 9.06 14.79 4.69
N PHE A 112 7.94 14.06 4.61
CA PHE A 112 7.09 13.92 3.42
C PHE A 112 7.80 13.24 2.22
N ASN A 113 8.88 12.50 2.46
CA ASN A 113 9.48 11.68 1.42
C ASN A 113 8.54 10.51 1.10
N VAL A 114 8.21 10.33 -0.17
CA VAL A 114 7.27 9.28 -0.63
C VAL A 114 8.00 7.97 -0.90
N TYR A 115 7.43 6.88 -0.41
CA TYR A 115 7.86 5.51 -0.63
C TYR A 115 6.76 4.69 -1.30
N PHE A 116 7.16 3.88 -2.29
CA PHE A 116 6.34 2.84 -2.93
C PHE A 116 4.91 3.26 -3.31
N PRO A 117 4.73 4.36 -4.08
CA PRO A 117 3.40 4.74 -4.50
C PRO A 117 2.81 3.73 -5.47
N LYS A 118 1.56 3.34 -5.23
CA LYS A 118 0.86 2.36 -6.04
C LYS A 118 -0.63 2.65 -6.12
N ALA A 119 -1.16 2.65 -7.33
CA ALA A 119 -2.60 2.69 -7.53
C ALA A 119 -3.20 1.29 -7.36
N THR A 120 -4.31 1.21 -6.64
CA THR A 120 -5.03 -0.03 -6.36
C THR A 120 -6.53 0.12 -6.56
N ASP A 121 -7.17 -1.02 -6.79
CA ASP A 121 -8.61 -1.18 -6.83
C ASP A 121 -9.22 -0.92 -5.45
N VAL A 122 -10.34 -0.18 -5.45
CA VAL A 122 -11.11 0.13 -4.25
C VAL A 122 -12.33 -0.77 -4.16
N LEU A 123 -12.45 -1.42 -3.02
CA LEU A 123 -13.64 -2.11 -2.56
C LEU A 123 -14.27 -1.24 -1.49
N MET A 124 -15.53 -0.87 -1.65
CA MET A 124 -16.28 -0.16 -0.60
C MET A 124 -17.28 -1.12 0.03
N ASN A 125 -17.47 -0.98 1.34
CA ASN A 125 -18.52 -1.68 2.05
C ASN A 125 -19.87 -1.22 1.48
N LEU A 126 -20.53 -2.11 0.75
CA LEU A 126 -21.87 -1.91 0.20
C LEU A 126 -22.91 -2.05 1.31
N SER A 127 -22.93 -1.14 2.28
CA SER A 127 -24.09 -0.98 3.17
C SER A 127 -25.24 -0.23 2.49
N SER A 128 -25.01 0.40 1.33
CA SER A 128 -26.05 0.94 0.44
C SER A 128 -26.57 -0.16 -0.49
N LEU A 129 -27.39 -1.05 0.06
CA LEU A 129 -28.17 -2.07 -0.66
C LEU A 129 -29.22 -1.43 -1.58
N ASN A 130 -28.76 -0.93 -2.73
CA ASN A 130 -29.54 -0.85 -3.97
C ASN A 130 -28.77 -1.48 -5.15
N ASP A 131 -27.46 -1.75 -4.99
CA ASP A 131 -26.63 -2.37 -6.02
C ASP A 131 -26.31 -3.85 -5.76
N ALA A 132 -26.63 -4.41 -4.59
CA ALA A 132 -26.48 -5.85 -4.35
C ALA A 132 -27.45 -6.68 -5.19
N GLU A 133 -28.67 -6.18 -5.44
CA GLU A 133 -29.62 -6.82 -6.37
C GLU A 133 -29.13 -6.82 -7.82
N LYS A 134 -28.26 -5.86 -8.20
CA LYS A 134 -27.61 -5.86 -9.52
C LYS A 134 -26.45 -6.86 -9.57
N LEU A 135 -25.76 -7.08 -8.46
CA LEU A 135 -24.69 -8.07 -8.34
C LEU A 135 -25.22 -9.51 -8.30
N GLU A 136 -26.38 -9.77 -7.69
CA GLU A 136 -27.00 -11.11 -7.66
C GLU A 136 -27.53 -11.57 -9.02
N LYS A 137 -27.99 -10.64 -9.88
CA LYS A 137 -28.47 -10.97 -11.23
C LYS A 137 -27.36 -11.37 -12.20
N ALA A 138 -26.10 -11.10 -11.84
CA ALA A 138 -24.97 -11.49 -12.64
C ALA A 138 -24.33 -12.72 -11.99
N ASN A 139 -24.39 -13.84 -12.69
CA ASN A 139 -24.09 -15.20 -12.26
C ASN A 139 -22.59 -15.44 -11.94
N TYR A 140 -21.98 -14.54 -11.16
CA TYR A 140 -20.55 -14.48 -10.93
C TYR A 140 -20.14 -15.26 -9.70
N LYS A 141 -19.05 -16.01 -9.82
CA LYS A 141 -18.39 -16.70 -8.71
C LYS A 141 -17.70 -15.67 -7.82
N ILE A 142 -18.45 -15.01 -6.93
CA ILE A 142 -17.93 -14.03 -5.98
C ILE A 142 -17.00 -14.75 -5.00
N ARG A 143 -15.74 -14.32 -4.92
CA ARG A 143 -14.82 -14.77 -3.87
C ARG A 143 -14.96 -13.86 -2.67
N THR A 144 -14.90 -14.47 -1.49
CA THR A 144 -15.00 -13.75 -0.22
C THR A 144 -13.69 -13.91 0.54
N ILE A 145 -13.17 -12.79 1.06
CA ILE A 145 -12.06 -12.79 2.02
C ILE A 145 -12.56 -12.24 3.36
N PHE A 146 -11.98 -12.72 4.44
CA PHE A 146 -12.29 -12.28 5.81
C PHE A 146 -11.08 -11.54 6.36
N VAL A 147 -11.31 -10.32 6.86
CA VAL A 147 -10.26 -9.43 7.35
C VAL A 147 -10.71 -8.76 8.63
N LEU A 148 -9.88 -8.79 9.67
CA LEU A 148 -10.15 -8.08 10.93
C LEU A 148 -9.83 -6.59 10.77
N CYS A 149 -10.77 -5.72 11.11
CA CYS A 149 -10.48 -4.30 11.32
C CYS A 149 -10.02 -4.08 12.76
N ASP A 150 -8.80 -3.59 12.96
CA ASP A 150 -8.24 -3.43 14.30
C ASP A 150 -8.85 -2.23 15.05
N ILE A 151 -9.43 -1.25 14.34
CA ILE A 151 -10.19 -0.14 14.95
C ILE A 151 -11.57 -0.62 15.42
N CYS A 152 -12.36 -1.22 14.52
CA CYS A 152 -13.70 -1.70 14.85
C CYS A 152 -13.72 -3.00 15.69
N ARG A 153 -12.59 -3.72 15.77
CA ARG A 153 -12.48 -5.05 16.38
C ARG A 153 -13.45 -6.08 15.80
N LYS A 154 -13.72 -5.99 14.49
CA LYS A 154 -14.67 -6.86 13.78
C LYS A 154 -14.05 -7.52 12.55
N THR A 155 -14.40 -8.79 12.35
CA THR A 155 -14.11 -9.49 11.10
C THR A 155 -15.09 -9.03 10.03
N LEU A 156 -14.54 -8.43 8.99
CA LEU A 156 -15.25 -7.93 7.83
C LEU A 156 -15.26 -9.00 6.75
N GLN A 157 -16.41 -9.17 6.12
CA GLN A 157 -16.59 -10.01 4.95
C GLN A 157 -16.46 -9.14 3.71
N ILE A 158 -15.36 -9.31 2.97
CA ILE A 158 -15.06 -8.53 1.79
C ILE A 158 -15.33 -9.40 0.56
N GLN A 159 -16.29 -8.96 -0.26
CA GLN A 159 -16.57 -9.57 -1.55
C GLN A 159 -15.59 -9.01 -2.59
N VAL A 160 -14.94 -9.89 -3.35
CA VAL A 160 -14.01 -9.52 -4.43
C VAL A 160 -14.71 -9.73 -5.78
N PRO A 161 -15.12 -8.66 -6.48
CA PRO A 161 -15.79 -8.74 -7.78
C PRO A 161 -14.94 -9.44 -8.84
N GLU A 162 -15.57 -10.08 -9.82
CA GLU A 162 -14.87 -10.85 -10.85
C GLU A 162 -13.84 -10.01 -11.63
N LYS A 163 -14.16 -8.74 -11.93
CA LYS A 163 -13.22 -7.81 -12.59
C LYS A 163 -11.90 -7.71 -11.84
N ILE A 164 -11.95 -7.61 -10.51
CA ILE A 164 -10.77 -7.55 -9.64
C ILE A 164 -10.12 -8.94 -9.55
N GLN A 165 -10.90 -10.02 -9.47
CA GLN A 165 -10.38 -11.39 -9.51
C GLN A 165 -9.57 -11.68 -10.79
N LYS A 166 -10.03 -11.18 -11.94
CA LYS A 166 -9.33 -11.31 -13.22
C LYS A 166 -7.98 -10.60 -13.17
N ARG A 167 -7.96 -9.34 -12.72
CA ARG A 167 -6.72 -8.56 -12.51
C ARG A 167 -5.77 -9.27 -11.56
N ILE A 168 -6.28 -9.92 -10.52
CA ILE A 168 -5.45 -10.66 -9.56
C ILE A 168 -4.72 -11.83 -10.23
N LYS A 169 -5.44 -12.61 -11.05
CA LYS A 169 -4.88 -13.77 -11.75
C LYS A 169 -3.83 -13.35 -12.79
N GLU A 170 -4.11 -12.27 -13.51
CA GLU A 170 -3.28 -11.76 -14.61
C GLU A 170 -2.05 -10.97 -14.12
N SER A 171 -2.06 -10.48 -12.88
CA SER A 171 -0.93 -9.74 -12.32
C SER A 171 0.36 -10.58 -12.29
N HIS A 172 1.48 -9.93 -12.60
CA HIS A 172 2.82 -10.49 -12.43
C HIS A 172 3.31 -10.40 -10.98
N LEU A 173 2.60 -9.65 -10.13
CA LEU A 173 3.00 -9.45 -8.75
C LEU A 173 2.63 -10.67 -7.89
N PRO A 174 3.48 -11.03 -6.91
CA PRO A 174 3.18 -12.13 -6.00
C PRO A 174 1.99 -11.78 -5.09
N LYS A 175 1.88 -10.51 -4.71
CA LYS A 175 0.79 -9.96 -3.89
C LYS A 175 0.28 -8.65 -4.46
N ILE A 176 -1.01 -8.45 -4.37
CA ILE A 176 -1.71 -7.30 -4.92
C ILE A 176 -2.40 -6.59 -3.77
N PRO A 177 -2.08 -5.33 -3.51
CA PRO A 177 -2.84 -4.55 -2.54
C PRO A 177 -4.24 -4.33 -3.10
N LEU A 178 -5.23 -4.42 -2.23
CA LEU A 178 -6.59 -3.96 -2.43
C LEU A 178 -6.94 -3.01 -1.28
N CYS A 179 -7.57 -1.89 -1.60
CA CYS A 179 -8.11 -1.01 -0.56
C CYS A 179 -9.56 -1.38 -0.28
N TYR A 180 -9.87 -1.69 0.96
CA TYR A 180 -11.22 -1.88 1.44
C TYR A 180 -11.61 -0.75 2.38
N ILE A 181 -12.72 -0.07 2.08
CA ILE A 181 -13.20 1.05 2.87
C ILE A 181 -14.53 0.69 3.48
N HIS A 182 -14.64 0.89 4.80
CA HIS A 182 -15.88 0.70 5.52
C HIS A 182 -16.00 1.77 6.60
N THR A 183 -17.19 1.91 7.16
CA THR A 183 -17.43 2.75 8.34
C THR A 183 -17.59 1.91 9.59
N ASP A 184 -17.49 2.55 10.76
CA ASP A 184 -17.89 1.96 12.04
C ASP A 184 -19.40 1.69 12.12
N GLU A 185 -19.87 1.05 13.19
CA GLU A 185 -21.30 0.72 13.36
C GLU A 185 -22.22 1.94 13.32
N LYS A 186 -21.68 3.12 13.68
CA LYS A 186 -22.43 4.37 13.70
C LYS A 186 -22.36 5.11 12.37
N GLY A 187 -21.56 4.65 11.41
CA GLY A 187 -21.41 5.25 10.09
C GLY A 187 -20.59 6.55 10.08
N ASN A 188 -19.87 6.87 11.15
CA ASN A 188 -19.29 8.19 11.37
C ASN A 188 -17.85 8.30 10.88
N GLU A 189 -17.06 7.24 11.02
CA GLU A 189 -15.63 7.28 10.71
C GLU A 189 -15.25 6.24 9.65
N PRO A 190 -14.77 6.66 8.47
CA PRO A 190 -14.31 5.74 7.45
C PRO A 190 -12.93 5.17 7.80
N HIS A 191 -12.80 3.85 7.74
CA HIS A 191 -11.56 3.12 7.88
C HIS A 191 -11.14 2.57 6.52
N CYS A 192 -9.87 2.75 6.16
CA CYS A 192 -9.29 2.16 4.96
C CYS A 192 -8.32 1.04 5.36
N LEU A 193 -8.67 -0.18 4.98
CA LEU A 193 -7.85 -1.38 5.12
C LEU A 193 -7.14 -1.65 3.80
N VAL A 194 -5.81 -1.66 3.82
CA VAL A 194 -4.99 -2.13 2.70
C VAL A 194 -4.72 -3.61 2.93
N VAL A 195 -5.27 -4.47 2.07
CA VAL A 195 -5.13 -5.92 2.15
C VAL A 195 -4.28 -6.39 0.99
N PHE A 196 -3.17 -7.07 1.27
CA PHE A 196 -2.31 -7.66 0.27
C PHE A 196 -2.74 -9.10 0.05
N ILE A 197 -3.22 -9.42 -1.15
CA ILE A 197 -3.71 -10.75 -1.49
C ILE A 197 -2.84 -11.40 -2.57
N ASP A 198 -2.60 -12.70 -2.44
CA ASP A 198 -1.98 -13.51 -3.49
C ASP A 198 -3.03 -14.02 -4.49
N LYS A 199 -2.57 -14.76 -5.51
CA LYS A 199 -3.44 -15.37 -6.54
C LYS A 199 -4.44 -16.40 -5.98
N ASN A 200 -4.19 -16.89 -4.76
CA ASN A 200 -5.01 -17.87 -4.05
C ASN A 200 -5.91 -17.25 -2.96
N TYR A 201 -5.86 -15.92 -2.78
CA TYR A 201 -6.62 -15.18 -1.75
C TYR A 201 -6.27 -15.59 -0.31
N GLY A 202 -5.06 -16.15 -0.11
CA GLY A 202 -4.61 -16.84 1.10
C GLY A 202 -3.71 -16.01 2.01
N ASP A 203 -2.67 -15.37 1.48
CA ASP A 203 -1.83 -14.44 2.25
C ASP A 203 -2.57 -13.11 2.41
N ARG A 204 -2.75 -12.65 3.65
CA ARG A 204 -3.55 -11.46 4.00
C ARG A 204 -2.82 -10.58 4.99
N ASN A 205 -1.58 -10.23 4.66
CA ASN A 205 -0.99 -9.07 5.31
C ASN A 205 -1.95 -7.89 5.13
N ARG A 206 -2.29 -7.24 6.23
CA ARG A 206 -3.21 -6.10 6.25
C ARG A 206 -2.57 -4.95 6.99
N ARG A 207 -2.86 -3.74 6.56
CA ARG A 207 -2.48 -2.52 7.26
C ARG A 207 -3.66 -1.55 7.21
N LEU A 208 -3.93 -0.89 8.32
CA LEU A 208 -4.85 0.25 8.32
C LEU A 208 -4.10 1.47 7.78
N ALA A 209 -4.75 2.25 6.93
CA ALA A 209 -4.22 3.54 6.54
C ALA A 209 -4.17 4.45 7.76
N ASP A 210 -3.01 5.07 7.99
CA ASP A 210 -2.82 6.04 9.07
C ASP A 210 -3.53 7.35 8.73
N ILE A 211 -3.57 7.71 7.43
CA ILE A 211 -4.30 8.87 6.93
C ILE A 211 -5.08 8.47 5.68
N LEU A 212 -6.39 8.76 5.71
CA LEU A 212 -7.31 8.63 4.59
C LEU A 212 -7.67 10.01 4.04
N ILE A 213 -7.52 10.20 2.73
CA ILE A 213 -7.80 11.46 2.03
C ILE A 213 -8.76 11.18 0.87
N PHE A 214 -9.78 12.03 0.69
CA PHE A 214 -10.73 11.95 -0.42
C PHE A 214 -10.58 13.18 -1.34
N GLU A 215 -10.53 12.96 -2.66
CA GLU A 215 -10.66 14.00 -3.70
C GLU A 215 -12.10 14.50 -3.82
#